data_AF-A0A7C3WZ99-F1
#
_entry.id   AF-A0A7C3WZ99-F1
#
_cell.length_a   1.000
_cell.length_b   1.000
_cell.length_c   1.000
_cell.angle_alpha   90.00
_cell.angle_beta   90.00
_cell.angle_gamma   90.00
#
_symmetry.space_group_name_H-M   'P 1'
#
loop_
_entity.id
_entity.type
_entity.pdbx_description
1 polymer ?
#
loop_
_entity_poly.entity_id
_entity_poly.type
_entity_poly.pdbx_seq_one_letter_code
_entity_poly.pdbx_strand_id
1 'polypeptide(L)'
;MFFFSELQEKKVLDKHGRLAGKVQDIAVRVGQGLPRSEFLLVYRTRRGRRETAVVPWERVSSVTRGGLTLACEREEVWRGDVRGEGLWLGRNLLDRQIVDLNGYKVVRVNDLRLAESNSHLTLTGVDVSQRALLRRLGLERMARAASRLGIDLPERTIPWSFVAPLEVSQAGLRLTVTQSQLSEMHPTDIADILEQLDARQRGRLLDILDAFTAAQSLSEVEPEMQAEVIEGLTESRASNLLEIMPPDEAADILGNLPRDKAERLLNMMGVREAKLIRELLGYPEDTAGGKMTPEFLAVPSSYTAGECIDYLRRKAPDAETLYYVYVVDDEERLKGVVSLRDLLTVDPGERVEEFMCRDVISVHVDDDQEAVAEVMSRYNLLALPVVDDENVLKGIITVDDVIDVMREEAMEDLSHLGGLELAEAGLATSLRSRLPSLAVTLLGGCLSALLLMLFEARPIPLVTLAFFLPLVLRAAQDVGLVSQAVILERLGGGDMPAREVVKLAWREFRLVFLISCGLALLGGTAAFLWNGYLRLGLVLGLTLVASIPLGGVLGMIFTILSQRVPGELHFAQARLSGLIVGFTTLVIYLVLAAALLSGPQP
;
A
#
# COMPACT_ATOMS: atom_id res chain seq x y z
N MET A 1 4.11 28.76 -29.70
CA MET A 1 4.41 28.06 -28.43
C MET A 1 5.91 27.88 -28.34
N PHE A 2 6.44 28.02 -27.14
CA PHE A 2 7.86 27.94 -26.81
C PHE A 2 8.03 27.06 -25.58
N PHE A 3 9.17 26.41 -25.45
CA PHE A 3 9.61 25.91 -24.17
C PHE A 3 10.58 26.88 -23.52
N PHE A 4 10.56 27.02 -22.20
CA PHE A 4 11.44 27.94 -21.50
C PHE A 4 12.92 27.62 -21.77
N SER A 5 13.30 26.33 -21.83
CA SER A 5 14.67 25.94 -22.17
C SER A 5 15.12 26.41 -23.56
N GLU A 6 14.19 26.62 -24.50
CA GLU A 6 14.51 27.13 -25.84
C GLU A 6 14.80 28.63 -25.84
N LEU A 7 14.27 29.36 -24.84
CA LEU A 7 14.48 30.80 -24.68
C LEU A 7 15.69 31.10 -23.79
N GLN A 8 16.00 30.20 -22.85
CA GLN A 8 17.18 30.33 -21.99
C GLN A 8 18.46 30.44 -22.84
N GLU A 9 19.39 31.30 -22.42
CA GLU A 9 20.66 31.53 -23.09
C GLU A 9 20.58 32.15 -24.51
N LYS A 10 19.37 32.45 -25.01
CA LYS A 10 19.19 33.14 -26.29
C LYS A 10 19.54 34.62 -26.19
N LYS A 11 19.90 35.20 -27.34
CA LYS A 11 20.31 36.60 -27.45
C LYS A 11 19.12 37.53 -27.17
N VAL A 12 19.39 38.60 -26.46
CA VAL A 12 18.47 39.74 -26.29
C VAL A 12 19.04 40.90 -27.08
N LEU A 13 18.30 41.38 -28.07
CA LEU A 13 18.69 42.47 -28.97
C LEU A 13 17.95 43.75 -28.58
N ASP A 14 18.58 44.91 -28.75
CA ASP A 14 17.93 46.21 -28.60
C ASP A 14 17.09 46.58 -29.84
N LYS A 15 16.43 47.75 -29.79
CA LYS A 15 15.58 48.26 -30.90
C LYS A 15 16.32 48.44 -32.24
N HIS A 16 17.66 48.45 -32.22
CA HIS A 16 18.52 48.57 -33.41
C HIS A 16 19.20 47.24 -33.78
N GLY A 17 18.81 46.12 -33.16
CA GLY A 17 19.38 44.80 -33.43
C GLY A 17 20.76 44.56 -32.79
N ARG A 18 21.22 45.44 -31.88
CA ARG A 18 22.51 45.28 -31.18
C ARG A 18 22.33 44.37 -29.98
N LEU A 19 23.34 43.55 -29.69
CA LEU A 19 23.30 42.63 -28.55
C LEU A 19 23.27 43.39 -27.22
N ALA A 20 22.18 43.26 -26.47
CA ALA A 20 22.01 43.79 -25.13
C ALA A 20 22.47 42.79 -24.05
N GLY A 21 22.29 41.49 -24.30
CA GLY A 21 22.69 40.41 -23.40
C GLY A 21 22.10 39.06 -23.81
N LYS A 22 21.91 38.16 -22.85
CA LYS A 22 21.23 36.87 -23.02
C LYS A 22 20.14 36.69 -21.97
N VAL A 23 19.12 35.91 -22.30
CA VAL A 23 18.06 35.53 -21.36
C VAL A 23 18.65 34.62 -20.27
N GLN A 24 18.48 35.02 -19.01
CA GLN A 24 18.76 34.18 -17.86
C GLN A 24 17.49 33.53 -17.32
N ASP A 25 16.45 34.34 -17.12
CA ASP A 25 15.20 33.92 -16.50
C ASP A 25 14.03 34.83 -16.92
N ILE A 26 12.80 34.37 -16.69
CA ILE A 26 11.56 35.12 -16.93
C ILE A 26 10.73 35.02 -15.65
N ALA A 27 10.25 36.14 -15.12
CA ALA A 27 9.30 36.16 -14.03
C ALA A 27 7.89 36.24 -14.57
N VAL A 28 6.97 35.48 -13.97
CA VAL A 28 5.53 35.54 -14.27
C VAL A 28 4.75 36.03 -13.06
N ARG A 29 3.67 36.76 -13.34
CA ARG A 29 2.65 37.14 -12.37
C ARG A 29 1.62 36.03 -12.26
N VAL A 30 1.38 35.54 -11.05
CA VAL A 30 0.32 34.57 -10.74
C VAL A 30 -0.90 35.34 -10.25
N GLY A 31 -2.08 35.08 -10.83
CA GLY A 31 -3.34 35.74 -10.49
C GLY A 31 -4.53 34.90 -10.93
N GLN A 32 -5.71 35.50 -11.12
CA GLN A 32 -6.87 34.77 -11.66
C GLN A 32 -6.65 34.47 -13.15
N GLY A 33 -6.20 33.25 -13.47
CA GLY A 33 -5.92 32.77 -14.82
C GLY A 33 -4.46 32.31 -15.03
N LEU A 34 -4.09 32.04 -16.29
CA LEU A 34 -2.75 31.57 -16.63
C LEU A 34 -1.67 32.63 -16.29
N PRO A 35 -0.55 32.25 -15.65
CA PRO A 35 0.50 33.19 -15.29
C PRO A 35 1.08 33.89 -16.51
N ARG A 36 1.29 35.20 -16.42
CA ARG A 36 1.75 36.04 -17.54
C ARG A 36 3.11 36.64 -17.24
N SER A 37 3.96 36.71 -18.25
CA SER A 37 5.31 37.28 -18.15
C SER A 37 5.27 38.75 -17.75
N GLU A 38 6.05 39.07 -16.71
CA GLU A 38 6.10 40.39 -16.07
C GLU A 38 7.51 41.00 -16.13
N PHE A 39 8.53 40.18 -15.91
CA PHE A 39 9.92 40.62 -15.98
C PHE A 39 10.78 39.65 -16.78
N LEU A 40 11.80 40.19 -17.45
CA LEU A 40 12.85 39.46 -18.13
C LEU A 40 14.17 39.71 -17.39
N LEU A 41 14.83 38.64 -16.95
CA LEU A 41 16.18 38.73 -16.40
C LEU A 41 17.19 38.52 -17.53
N VAL A 42 17.95 39.56 -17.82
CA VAL A 42 19.00 39.57 -18.84
C VAL A 42 20.36 39.54 -18.16
N TYR A 43 21.30 38.78 -18.70
CA TYR A 43 22.67 38.79 -18.23
C TYR A 43 23.67 39.08 -19.35
N ARG A 44 24.81 39.65 -18.98
CA ARG A 44 25.97 39.81 -19.87
C ARG A 44 27.25 39.50 -19.10
N THR A 45 28.29 39.14 -19.84
CA THR A 45 29.63 38.92 -19.26
C THR A 45 30.53 40.07 -19.64
N ARG A 46 31.04 40.81 -18.65
CA ARG A 46 31.97 41.92 -18.84
C ARG A 46 33.18 41.73 -17.93
N ARG A 47 34.40 41.74 -18.51
CA ARG A 47 35.66 41.54 -17.76
C ARG A 47 35.64 40.28 -16.87
N GLY A 48 35.07 39.18 -17.36
CA GLY A 48 34.97 37.91 -16.62
C GLY A 48 33.90 37.86 -15.52
N ARG A 49 33.19 38.96 -15.23
CA ARG A 49 32.07 38.98 -14.28
C ARG A 49 30.73 38.95 -15.00
N ARG A 50 29.78 38.19 -14.43
CA ARG A 50 28.39 38.12 -14.91
C ARG A 50 27.61 39.27 -14.27
N GLU A 51 27.14 40.19 -15.08
CA GLU A 51 26.23 41.27 -14.68
C GLU A 51 24.81 40.86 -15.06
N THR A 52 23.84 41.10 -14.19
CA THR A 52 22.42 40.80 -14.41
C THR A 52 21.58 42.07 -14.29
N ALA A 53 20.57 42.21 -15.14
CA ALA A 53 19.62 43.30 -15.12
C ALA A 53 18.19 42.77 -15.32
N VAL A 54 17.25 43.35 -14.59
CA VAL A 54 15.82 43.06 -14.72
C VAL A 54 15.19 44.07 -15.65
N VAL A 55 14.46 43.58 -16.65
CA VAL A 55 13.77 44.39 -17.66
C VAL A 55 12.26 44.14 -17.54
N PRO A 56 11.43 45.18 -17.35
CA PRO A 56 9.96 45.03 -17.42
C PRO A 56 9.54 44.43 -18.77
N TRP A 57 8.59 43.49 -18.74
CA TRP A 57 8.17 42.76 -19.94
C TRP A 57 7.59 43.68 -21.03
N GLU A 58 7.00 44.80 -20.64
CA GLU A 58 6.49 45.85 -21.54
C GLU A 58 7.54 46.36 -22.53
N ARG A 59 8.84 46.23 -22.19
CA ARG A 59 9.94 46.63 -23.07
C ARG A 59 10.33 45.54 -24.08
N VAL A 60 9.74 44.36 -24.02
CA VAL A 60 9.95 43.27 -24.98
C VAL A 60 9.02 43.47 -26.17
N SER A 61 9.57 43.63 -27.36
CA SER A 61 8.79 43.90 -28.58
C SER A 61 8.43 42.63 -29.37
N SER A 62 9.32 41.62 -29.37
CA SER A 62 9.06 40.34 -30.02
C SER A 62 9.85 39.19 -29.40
N VAL A 63 9.26 38.00 -29.44
CA VAL A 63 9.88 36.75 -29.01
C VAL A 63 9.97 35.80 -30.20
N THR A 64 11.18 35.31 -30.50
CA THR A 64 11.40 34.32 -31.56
C THR A 64 12.29 33.20 -31.05
N ARG A 65 12.37 32.07 -31.77
CA ARG A 65 13.32 30.98 -31.47
C ARG A 65 14.80 31.42 -31.55
N GLY A 66 15.08 32.54 -32.23
CA GLY A 66 16.42 33.13 -32.34
C GLY A 66 16.81 34.02 -31.15
N GLY A 67 15.84 34.47 -30.35
CA GLY A 67 16.04 35.42 -29.26
C GLY A 67 14.89 36.41 -29.10
N LEU A 68 15.09 37.37 -28.19
CA LEU A 68 14.12 38.42 -27.85
C LEU A 68 14.61 39.77 -28.37
N THR A 69 13.70 40.62 -28.81
CA THR A 69 13.98 42.01 -29.19
C THR A 69 13.34 42.96 -28.20
N LEU A 70 14.07 44.01 -27.80
CA LEU A 70 13.60 45.06 -26.90
C LEU A 70 13.19 46.30 -27.68
N ALA A 71 12.23 47.05 -27.17
CA ALA A 71 11.83 48.36 -27.67
C ALA A 71 12.75 49.51 -27.18
N CYS A 72 13.63 49.24 -26.21
CA CYS A 72 14.58 50.20 -25.64
C CYS A 72 16.01 49.98 -26.16
N GLU A 73 16.90 50.94 -25.90
CA GLU A 73 18.33 50.79 -26.20
C GLU A 73 19.06 49.93 -25.16
N ARG A 74 20.12 49.25 -25.60
CA ARG A 74 20.89 48.38 -24.69
C ARG A 74 21.42 49.13 -23.46
N GLU A 75 21.74 50.41 -23.56
CA GLU A 75 22.24 51.22 -22.44
C GLU A 75 21.19 51.41 -21.34
N GLU A 76 19.90 51.43 -21.70
CA GLU A 76 18.78 51.59 -20.76
C GLU A 76 18.52 50.33 -19.92
N VAL A 77 18.85 49.15 -20.46
CA VAL A 77 18.74 47.86 -19.76
C VAL A 77 19.58 47.86 -18.48
N TRP A 78 20.74 48.53 -18.51
CA TRP A 78 21.74 48.46 -17.43
C TRP A 78 21.77 49.72 -16.55
N ARG A 79 20.81 50.64 -16.70
CA ARG A 79 20.74 51.92 -15.96
C ARG A 79 19.74 51.94 -14.80
N GLY A 80 18.92 50.90 -14.64
CA GLY A 80 17.84 50.86 -13.65
C GLY A 80 18.10 49.93 -12.45
N ASP A 81 17.47 50.23 -11.33
CA ASP A 81 17.44 49.42 -10.10
C ASP A 81 16.06 48.75 -9.93
N VAL A 82 15.58 48.11 -11.01
CA VAL A 82 14.28 47.41 -11.00
C VAL A 82 14.44 46.13 -10.20
N ARG A 83 13.75 46.03 -9.06
CA ARG A 83 13.60 44.77 -8.34
C ARG A 83 12.48 43.98 -9.00
N GLY A 84 12.81 42.80 -9.53
CA GLY A 84 11.83 41.90 -10.11
C GLY A 84 11.14 41.11 -8.99
N GLU A 85 9.91 41.48 -8.69
CA GLU A 85 9.01 40.71 -7.83
C GLU A 85 8.17 39.78 -8.72
N GLY A 86 8.01 38.51 -8.34
CA GLY A 86 7.27 37.52 -9.13
C GLY A 86 7.86 36.12 -9.08
N LEU A 87 7.17 35.17 -9.73
CA LEU A 87 7.59 33.77 -9.79
C LEU A 87 8.59 33.59 -10.94
N TRP A 88 9.86 33.35 -10.63
CA TRP A 88 10.90 33.12 -11.64
C TRP A 88 10.82 31.69 -12.17
N LEU A 89 10.57 31.53 -13.47
CA LEU A 89 10.37 30.23 -14.10
C LEU A 89 11.57 29.29 -13.88
N GLY A 90 12.79 29.78 -14.08
CA GLY A 90 14.00 28.98 -13.91
C GLY A 90 14.35 28.67 -12.46
N ARG A 91 14.26 29.66 -11.56
CA ARG A 91 14.68 29.51 -10.16
C ARG A 91 13.64 28.79 -9.30
N ASN A 92 12.37 29.03 -9.57
CA ASN A 92 11.26 28.61 -8.71
C ASN A 92 10.46 27.42 -9.25
N LEU A 93 10.53 27.08 -10.54
CA LEU A 93 9.74 25.98 -11.11
C LEU A 93 10.59 24.89 -11.75
N LEU A 94 11.59 25.21 -12.57
CA LEU A 94 12.46 24.18 -13.14
C LEU A 94 13.17 23.38 -12.07
N ASP A 95 13.35 22.07 -12.31
CA ASP A 95 13.97 21.11 -11.39
C ASP A 95 13.25 20.92 -10.05
N ARG A 96 12.12 21.61 -9.82
CA ARG A 96 11.33 21.45 -8.61
C ARG A 96 10.36 20.28 -8.73
N GLN A 97 9.97 19.75 -7.59
CA GLN A 97 8.84 18.83 -7.50
C GLN A 97 7.54 19.63 -7.42
N ILE A 98 6.55 19.15 -8.15
CA ILE A 98 5.19 19.66 -8.16
C ILE A 98 4.24 18.47 -8.02
N VAL A 99 3.02 18.75 -7.56
CA VAL A 99 1.94 17.77 -7.55
C VAL A 99 1.15 17.90 -8.86
N ASP A 100 0.99 16.79 -9.57
CA ASP A 100 0.10 16.62 -10.74
C ASP A 100 -1.30 16.29 -10.23
N LEU A 101 -2.19 17.29 -10.16
CA LEU A 101 -3.55 17.12 -9.63
C LEU A 101 -4.45 16.22 -10.47
N ASN A 102 -4.06 15.90 -11.72
CA ASN A 102 -4.83 15.00 -12.58
C ASN A 102 -4.34 13.55 -12.53
N GLY A 103 -3.16 13.33 -11.95
CA GLY A 103 -2.56 11.99 -11.86
C GLY A 103 -2.08 11.63 -10.46
N TYR A 104 -2.50 12.41 -9.46
CA TYR A 104 -2.26 12.23 -8.02
C TYR A 104 -0.85 11.80 -7.69
N LYS A 105 0.13 12.55 -8.19
CA LYS A 105 1.53 12.16 -8.02
C LYS A 105 2.50 13.31 -8.04
N VAL A 106 3.65 13.04 -7.43
CA VAL A 106 4.76 13.98 -7.36
C VAL A 106 5.62 13.82 -8.61
N VAL A 107 5.80 14.91 -9.35
CA VAL A 107 6.60 14.92 -10.57
C VAL A 107 7.65 16.02 -10.54
N ARG A 108 8.77 15.76 -11.21
CA ARG A 108 9.83 16.76 -11.38
C ARG A 108 9.61 17.56 -12.67
N VAL A 109 9.68 18.88 -12.54
CA VAL A 109 9.60 19.80 -13.68
C VAL A 109 10.88 19.75 -14.50
N ASN A 110 10.81 19.20 -15.71
CA ASN A 110 11.95 19.15 -16.62
C ASN A 110 12.02 20.40 -17.51
N ASP A 111 10.86 20.95 -17.91
CA ASP A 111 10.75 22.16 -18.71
C ASP A 111 9.36 22.83 -18.56
N LEU A 112 9.20 24.02 -19.12
CA LEU A 112 7.99 24.84 -18.98
C LEU A 112 7.45 25.26 -20.34
N ARG A 113 6.15 25.06 -20.57
CA ARG A 113 5.49 25.37 -21.84
C ARG A 113 4.87 26.76 -21.80
N LEU A 114 5.27 27.59 -22.75
CA LEU A 114 4.86 28.98 -22.88
C LEU A 114 4.08 29.19 -24.18
N ALA A 115 2.98 29.94 -24.11
CA ALA A 115 2.24 30.41 -25.28
C ALA A 115 2.27 31.94 -25.33
N GLU A 116 2.49 32.50 -26.52
CA GLU A 116 2.44 33.94 -26.73
C GLU A 116 0.99 34.37 -26.95
N SER A 117 0.55 35.37 -26.18
CA SER A 117 -0.79 35.96 -26.27
C SER A 117 -0.72 37.44 -25.94
N ASN A 118 -1.26 38.30 -26.81
CA ASN A 118 -1.32 39.75 -26.62
C ASN A 118 0.02 40.39 -26.18
N SER A 119 1.12 40.00 -26.84
CA SER A 119 2.50 40.48 -26.53
C SER A 119 3.08 40.04 -25.18
N HIS A 120 2.43 39.11 -24.47
CA HIS A 120 2.97 38.44 -23.28
C HIS A 120 3.22 36.95 -23.54
N LEU A 121 4.17 36.36 -22.80
CA LEU A 121 4.26 34.92 -22.66
C LEU A 121 3.40 34.46 -21.49
N THR A 122 2.58 33.45 -21.74
CA THR A 122 1.70 32.83 -20.75
C THR A 122 2.17 31.42 -20.47
N LEU A 123 2.27 31.05 -19.19
CA LEU A 123 2.63 29.71 -18.76
C LEU A 123 1.40 28.81 -18.88
N THR A 124 1.41 27.92 -19.88
CA THR A 124 0.26 27.05 -20.18
C THR A 124 0.40 25.67 -19.55
N GLY A 125 1.62 25.22 -19.25
CA GLY A 125 1.83 23.93 -18.61
C GLY A 125 3.29 23.61 -18.30
N VAL A 126 3.48 22.48 -17.66
CA VAL A 126 4.76 21.95 -17.20
C VAL A 126 5.06 20.64 -17.92
N ASP A 127 6.22 20.55 -18.55
CA ASP A 127 6.67 19.35 -19.25
C ASP A 127 7.54 18.50 -18.32
N VAL A 128 7.09 17.28 -18.05
CA VAL A 128 7.73 16.32 -17.14
C VAL A 128 8.39 15.17 -17.91
N SER A 129 8.38 15.21 -19.24
CA SER A 129 8.90 14.12 -20.07
C SER A 129 10.43 14.01 -20.03
N GLN A 130 10.95 12.81 -20.29
CA GLN A 130 12.39 12.60 -20.50
C GLN A 130 12.91 13.37 -21.72
N ARG A 131 12.05 13.58 -22.73
CA ARG A 131 12.35 14.40 -23.90
C ARG A 131 12.63 15.85 -23.52
N ALA A 132 11.89 16.40 -22.56
CA ALA A 132 12.13 17.74 -22.01
C ALA A 132 13.50 17.85 -21.33
N LEU A 133 13.88 16.84 -20.55
CA LEU A 133 15.20 16.76 -19.93
C LEU A 133 16.31 16.73 -20.99
N LEU A 134 16.16 15.92 -22.05
CA LEU A 134 17.14 15.84 -23.15
C LEU A 134 17.23 17.16 -23.93
N ARG A 135 16.10 17.85 -24.16
CA ARG A 135 16.07 19.18 -24.78
C ARG A 135 16.86 20.18 -23.95
N ARG A 136 16.68 20.17 -22.62
CA ARG A 136 17.39 21.05 -21.70
C ARG A 136 18.90 20.79 -21.62
N LEU A 137 19.32 19.53 -21.71
CA LEU A 137 20.74 19.15 -21.75
C LEU A 137 21.39 19.40 -23.13
N GLY A 138 20.64 19.88 -24.13
CA GLY A 138 21.15 20.09 -25.50
C GLY A 138 21.35 18.78 -26.30
N LEU A 139 20.82 17.66 -25.80
CA LEU A 139 20.94 16.31 -26.37
C LEU A 139 19.76 15.94 -27.28
N GLU A 140 19.07 16.92 -27.85
CA GLU A 140 17.88 16.71 -28.71
C GLU A 140 18.18 15.83 -29.96
N ARG A 141 19.44 15.78 -30.39
CA ARG A 141 19.88 14.85 -31.46
C ARG A 141 19.78 13.39 -31.03
N MET A 142 20.05 13.09 -29.76
CA MET A 142 19.92 11.74 -29.20
C MET A 142 18.46 11.32 -29.09
N ALA A 143 17.57 12.22 -28.67
CA ALA A 143 16.13 11.97 -28.68
C ALA A 143 15.61 11.60 -30.07
N ARG A 144 16.03 12.34 -31.11
CA ARG A 144 15.70 12.04 -32.52
C ARG A 144 16.35 10.77 -33.06
N ALA A 145 17.48 10.34 -32.49
CA ALA A 145 18.12 9.08 -32.84
C ALA A 145 17.40 7.90 -32.18
N ALA A 146 17.01 8.03 -30.91
CA ALA A 146 16.23 7.03 -30.16
C ALA A 146 14.87 6.77 -30.83
N SER A 147 14.17 7.83 -31.27
CA SER A 147 12.90 7.68 -32.00
C SER A 147 13.05 6.95 -33.34
N ARG A 148 14.22 7.04 -34.00
CA ARG A 148 14.51 6.26 -35.21
C ARG A 148 14.79 4.78 -34.92
N LEU A 149 15.14 4.45 -33.68
CA LEU A 149 15.38 3.08 -33.21
C LEU A 149 14.11 2.46 -32.59
N GLY A 150 12.94 3.10 -32.71
CA GLY A 150 11.68 2.61 -32.18
C GLY A 150 11.45 2.88 -30.68
N ILE A 151 12.33 3.67 -30.04
CA ILE A 151 12.14 4.12 -28.66
C ILE A 151 11.36 5.43 -28.69
N ASP A 152 10.06 5.38 -28.42
CA ASP A 152 9.24 6.58 -28.32
C ASP A 152 9.45 7.29 -26.97
N LEU A 153 9.60 8.62 -27.02
CA LEU A 153 9.75 9.47 -25.85
C LEU A 153 8.59 10.47 -25.87
N PRO A 154 7.40 10.06 -25.39
CA PRO A 154 6.19 10.87 -25.50
C PRO A 154 6.35 12.18 -24.73
N GLU A 155 5.82 13.25 -25.30
CA GLU A 155 5.69 14.53 -24.61
C GLU A 155 4.56 14.41 -23.58
N ARG A 156 4.88 14.65 -22.31
CA ARG A 156 3.91 14.67 -21.21
C ARG A 156 3.91 16.06 -20.60
N THR A 157 2.93 16.86 -20.99
CA THR A 157 2.72 18.21 -20.45
C THR A 157 1.50 18.21 -19.54
N ILE A 158 1.68 18.64 -18.29
CA ILE A 158 0.61 18.88 -17.33
C ILE A 158 0.14 20.33 -17.51
N PRO A 159 -1.14 20.59 -17.78
CA PRO A 159 -1.66 21.96 -17.87
C PRO A 159 -1.44 22.70 -16.55
N TRP A 160 -1.14 24.01 -16.60
CA TRP A 160 -0.84 24.78 -15.38
C TRP A 160 -1.97 24.76 -14.34
N SER A 161 -3.23 24.60 -14.78
CA SER A 161 -4.39 24.48 -13.89
C SER A 161 -4.36 23.24 -12.97
N PHE A 162 -3.53 22.25 -13.29
CA PHE A 162 -3.36 21.01 -12.52
C PHE A 162 -2.00 20.94 -11.82
N VAL A 163 -1.30 22.07 -11.69
CA VAL A 163 0.04 22.12 -11.08
C VAL A 163 -0.04 22.81 -9.73
N ALA A 164 0.30 22.07 -8.67
CA ALA A 164 0.48 22.61 -7.33
C ALA A 164 1.97 22.62 -6.94
N PRO A 165 2.63 23.80 -6.85
CA PRO A 165 4.04 23.87 -6.47
C PRO A 165 4.26 23.58 -4.97
N LEU A 166 5.22 22.73 -4.63
CA LEU A 166 5.52 22.33 -3.24
C LEU A 166 6.42 23.32 -2.46
N GLU A 167 7.12 24.25 -3.14
CA GLU A 167 8.21 25.05 -2.51
C GLU A 167 8.02 26.57 -2.48
N VAL A 168 6.85 27.12 -2.82
CA VAL A 168 6.69 28.58 -2.98
C VAL A 168 6.13 29.23 -1.71
N SER A 169 6.95 29.36 -0.66
CA SER A 169 6.57 30.10 0.57
C SER A 169 7.57 31.21 1.00
N GLN A 170 8.48 31.64 0.12
CA GLN A 170 9.40 32.76 0.45
C GLN A 170 9.12 34.09 -0.26
N ALA A 171 8.08 34.17 -1.10
CA ALA A 171 7.79 35.38 -1.87
C ALA A 171 6.34 35.84 -1.72
N GLY A 172 5.83 35.98 -0.49
CA GLY A 172 4.69 36.86 -0.14
C GLY A 172 3.39 36.75 -0.95
N LEU A 173 3.21 35.72 -1.76
CA LEU A 173 2.05 35.53 -2.63
C LEU A 173 1.26 34.36 -2.04
N ARG A 174 0.18 34.70 -1.32
CA ARG A 174 -0.85 33.73 -0.92
C ARG A 174 -1.39 33.07 -2.19
N LEU A 175 -1.02 31.83 -2.42
CA LEU A 175 -1.56 30.97 -3.47
C LEU A 175 -2.98 30.55 -3.09
N THR A 176 -3.93 31.47 -3.19
CA THR A 176 -5.35 31.18 -2.88
C THR A 176 -5.93 30.09 -3.79
N VAL A 177 -5.29 29.80 -4.93
CA VAL A 177 -5.80 28.85 -5.95
C VAL A 177 -5.25 27.42 -5.79
N THR A 178 -4.20 27.21 -4.98
CA THR A 178 -3.61 25.86 -4.80
C THR A 178 -4.16 25.15 -3.56
N GLN A 179 -4.41 25.89 -2.48
CA GLN A 179 -5.01 25.33 -1.25
C GLN A 179 -6.46 24.88 -1.48
N SER A 180 -7.26 25.65 -2.21
CA SER A 180 -8.66 25.27 -2.50
C SER A 180 -8.77 24.00 -3.34
N GLN A 181 -7.85 23.79 -4.29
CA GLN A 181 -7.85 22.58 -5.12
C GLN A 181 -7.41 21.34 -4.33
N LEU A 182 -6.42 21.48 -3.43
CA LEU A 182 -5.98 20.39 -2.57
C LEU A 182 -7.07 20.02 -1.55
N SER A 183 -7.77 21.00 -0.96
CA SER A 183 -8.89 20.75 -0.05
C SER A 183 -10.15 20.18 -0.72
N GLU A 184 -10.24 20.19 -2.05
CA GLU A 184 -11.34 19.57 -2.81
C GLU A 184 -11.01 18.13 -3.25
N MET A 185 -9.78 17.65 -3.04
CA MET A 185 -9.36 16.29 -3.37
C MET A 185 -9.85 15.29 -2.33
N HIS A 186 -10.00 14.03 -2.74
CA HIS A 186 -10.29 12.97 -1.80
C HIS A 186 -9.09 12.73 -0.86
N PRO A 187 -9.29 12.46 0.43
CA PRO A 187 -8.20 12.18 1.37
C PRO A 187 -7.23 11.09 0.88
N THR A 188 -7.73 10.01 0.30
CA THR A 188 -6.93 8.94 -0.33
C THR A 188 -6.01 9.43 -1.45
N ASP A 189 -6.47 10.35 -2.32
CA ASP A 189 -5.63 10.92 -3.39
C ASP A 189 -4.47 11.76 -2.81
N ILE A 190 -4.67 12.34 -1.62
CA ILE A 190 -3.66 13.10 -0.89
C ILE A 190 -2.69 12.16 -0.18
N ALA A 191 -3.16 11.03 0.35
CA ALA A 191 -2.33 9.97 0.93
C ALA A 191 -1.32 9.43 -0.09
N ASP A 192 -1.78 9.09 -1.30
CA ASP A 192 -0.92 8.70 -2.45
C ASP A 192 0.20 9.71 -2.71
N ILE A 193 -0.09 11.00 -2.55
CA ILE A 193 0.89 12.08 -2.71
C ILE A 193 1.85 12.11 -1.52
N LEU A 194 1.34 12.02 -0.29
CA LEU A 194 2.15 12.01 0.94
C LEU A 194 3.20 10.89 0.89
N GLU A 195 2.82 9.71 0.40
CA GLU A 195 3.70 8.54 0.29
C GLU A 195 4.91 8.76 -0.61
N GLN A 196 4.72 9.52 -1.68
CA GLN A 196 5.76 9.84 -2.67
C GLN A 196 6.67 11.00 -2.25
N LEU A 197 6.30 11.73 -1.19
CA LEU A 197 7.05 12.89 -0.70
C LEU A 197 8.12 12.50 0.32
N ASP A 198 9.18 13.30 0.41
CA ASP A 198 10.12 13.19 1.53
C ASP A 198 9.53 13.76 2.83
N ALA A 199 10.09 13.40 3.99
CA ALA A 199 9.58 13.82 5.29
C ALA A 199 9.38 15.34 5.44
N ARG A 200 10.25 16.17 4.83
CA ARG A 200 10.12 17.64 4.89
C ARG A 200 9.02 18.17 3.98
N GLN A 201 8.75 17.49 2.89
CA GLN A 201 7.68 17.81 1.97
C GLN A 201 6.32 17.37 2.51
N ARG A 202 6.23 16.19 3.15
CA ARG A 202 5.03 15.70 3.83
C ARG A 202 4.52 16.71 4.85
N GLY A 203 5.38 17.13 5.78
CA GLY A 203 5.01 18.14 6.80
C GLY A 203 4.51 19.45 6.19
N ARG A 204 5.14 19.92 5.10
CA ARG A 204 4.70 21.14 4.39
C ARG A 204 3.34 20.96 3.72
N LEU A 205 3.06 19.80 3.14
CA LEU A 205 1.76 19.51 2.53
C LEU A 205 0.66 19.49 3.61
N LEU A 206 0.91 18.80 4.73
CA LEU A 206 0.00 18.76 5.87
C LEU A 206 -0.22 20.15 6.51
N ASP A 207 0.75 21.05 6.48
CA ASP A 207 0.61 22.43 6.96
C ASP A 207 -0.27 23.32 6.04
N ILE A 208 -0.42 22.95 4.76
CA ILE A 208 -1.26 23.66 3.79
C ILE A 208 -2.73 23.24 3.93
N LEU A 209 -2.97 21.97 4.27
CA LEU A 209 -4.30 21.41 4.43
C LEU A 209 -4.94 21.90 5.74
N ASP A 210 -6.27 22.03 5.73
CA ASP A 210 -7.02 22.17 6.97
C ASP A 210 -6.87 20.89 7.82
N ALA A 211 -7.07 21.01 9.13
CA ALA A 211 -6.73 19.95 10.07
C ALA A 211 -7.57 18.68 9.86
N PHE A 212 -8.83 18.81 9.40
CA PHE A 212 -9.70 17.68 9.15
C PHE A 212 -9.26 16.90 7.92
N THR A 213 -9.08 17.57 6.78
CA THR A 213 -8.55 16.93 5.56
C THR A 213 -7.17 16.31 5.82
N ALA A 214 -6.30 17.00 6.56
CA ALA A 214 -4.98 16.48 6.91
C ALA A 214 -5.02 15.22 7.78
N ALA A 215 -5.97 15.13 8.72
CA ALA A 215 -6.14 13.95 9.57
C ALA A 215 -6.69 12.76 8.76
N GLN A 216 -7.75 12.96 7.98
CA GLN A 216 -8.29 11.93 7.09
C GLN A 216 -7.28 11.46 6.04
N SER A 217 -6.50 12.38 5.46
CA SER A 217 -5.45 11.97 4.52
C SER A 217 -4.33 11.20 5.16
N LEU A 218 -4.13 11.34 6.47
CA LEU A 218 -3.09 10.61 7.20
C LEU A 218 -3.55 9.21 7.61
N SER A 219 -4.83 9.00 7.95
CA SER A 219 -5.36 7.66 8.21
C SER A 219 -5.32 6.80 6.95
N GLU A 220 -5.46 7.41 5.77
CA GLU A 220 -5.40 6.70 4.48
C GLU A 220 -3.98 6.40 3.99
N VAL A 221 -2.93 6.84 4.70
CA VAL A 221 -1.53 6.52 4.34
C VAL A 221 -1.20 5.10 4.80
N GLU A 222 -0.40 4.37 4.02
CA GLU A 222 0.10 3.04 4.40
C GLU A 222 0.63 2.99 5.87
N PRO A 223 0.18 2.01 6.68
CA PRO A 223 0.42 1.97 8.14
C PRO A 223 1.88 2.17 8.56
N GLU A 224 2.84 1.56 7.85
CA GLU A 224 4.26 1.67 8.23
C GLU A 224 4.80 3.09 8.07
N MET A 225 4.15 3.92 7.25
CA MET A 225 4.56 5.30 7.01
C MET A 225 3.84 6.29 7.92
N GLN A 226 2.62 6.01 8.38
CA GLN A 226 1.85 6.91 9.24
C GLN A 226 2.65 7.35 10.48
N ALA A 227 3.28 6.37 11.16
CA ALA A 227 4.16 6.63 12.30
C ALA A 227 5.33 7.55 11.92
N GLU A 228 6.02 7.28 10.80
CA GLU A 228 7.12 8.12 10.28
C GLU A 228 6.67 9.57 10.02
N VAL A 229 5.46 9.75 9.48
CA VAL A 229 4.88 11.08 9.23
C VAL A 229 4.65 11.82 10.54
N ILE A 230 3.96 11.20 11.51
CA ILE A 230 3.75 11.78 12.84
C ILE A 230 5.08 12.11 13.51
N GLU A 231 6.09 11.27 13.33
CA GLU A 231 7.40 11.49 13.92
C GLU A 231 8.11 12.75 13.40
N GLY A 232 7.87 13.09 12.13
CA GLY A 232 8.43 14.28 11.49
C GLY A 232 7.73 15.59 11.83
N LEU A 233 6.56 15.53 12.48
CA LEU A 233 5.77 16.71 12.85
C LEU A 233 6.18 17.25 14.24
N THR A 234 5.80 18.50 14.49
CA THR A 234 5.87 19.05 15.86
C THR A 234 4.83 18.36 16.74
N GLU A 235 5.14 18.13 18.02
CA GLU A 235 4.22 17.43 18.96
C GLU A 235 2.83 18.09 19.00
N SER A 236 2.76 19.43 18.93
CA SER A 236 1.48 20.15 18.88
C SER A 236 0.68 19.90 17.60
N ARG A 237 1.33 19.77 16.44
CA ARG A 237 0.62 19.48 15.18
C ARG A 237 0.21 18.02 15.14
N ALA A 238 1.09 17.10 15.53
CA ALA A 238 0.80 15.67 15.63
C ALA A 238 -0.40 15.41 16.55
N SER A 239 -0.37 15.95 17.78
CA SER A 239 -1.47 15.82 18.73
C SER A 239 -2.78 16.37 18.19
N ASN A 240 -2.76 17.50 17.46
CA ASN A 240 -3.97 18.09 16.89
C ASN A 240 -4.56 17.24 15.76
N LEU A 241 -3.73 16.62 14.92
CA LEU A 241 -4.21 15.74 13.86
C LEU A 241 -4.80 14.45 14.43
N LEU A 242 -4.10 13.82 15.38
CA LEU A 242 -4.55 12.62 16.06
C LEU A 242 -5.83 12.84 16.88
N GLU A 243 -6.08 14.05 17.38
CA GLU A 243 -7.32 14.40 18.10
C GLU A 243 -8.55 14.51 17.17
N ILE A 244 -8.35 14.78 15.88
CA ILE A 244 -9.42 14.95 14.89
C ILE A 244 -9.71 13.64 14.13
N MET A 245 -8.73 12.74 14.09
CA MET A 245 -8.80 11.43 13.48
C MET A 245 -9.77 10.50 14.25
N PRO A 246 -10.37 9.49 13.59
CA PRO A 246 -11.10 8.42 14.28
C PRO A 246 -10.24 7.80 15.41
N PRO A 247 -10.81 7.47 16.58
CA PRO A 247 -10.04 7.02 17.74
C PRO A 247 -9.25 5.72 17.51
N ASP A 248 -9.80 4.81 16.72
CA ASP A 248 -9.25 3.54 16.25
C ASP A 248 -8.00 3.76 15.39
N GLU A 249 -8.13 4.50 14.29
CA GLU A 249 -7.00 4.97 13.47
C GLU A 249 -5.89 5.67 14.31
N ALA A 250 -6.29 6.54 15.25
CA ALA A 250 -5.33 7.21 16.12
C ALA A 250 -4.63 6.24 17.09
N ALA A 251 -5.31 5.18 17.54
CA ALA A 251 -4.74 4.14 18.38
C ALA A 251 -3.70 3.32 17.61
N ASP A 252 -4.00 2.94 16.37
CA ASP A 252 -3.07 2.18 15.51
C ASP A 252 -1.77 2.94 15.25
N ILE A 253 -1.86 4.23 14.92
CA ILE A 253 -0.69 5.09 14.74
C ILE A 253 0.13 5.20 16.04
N LEU A 254 -0.53 5.41 17.17
CA LEU A 254 0.15 5.57 18.47
C LEU A 254 0.76 4.26 18.97
N GLY A 255 0.15 3.12 18.69
CA GLY A 255 0.65 1.78 19.02
C GLY A 255 2.01 1.50 18.40
N ASN A 256 2.24 2.03 17.20
CA ASN A 256 3.49 1.92 16.45
C ASN A 256 4.57 2.93 16.87
N LEU A 257 4.28 3.88 17.76
CA LEU A 257 5.25 4.85 18.27
C LEU A 257 5.97 4.37 19.55
N PRO A 258 7.17 4.91 19.83
CA PRO A 258 7.79 4.72 21.14
C PRO A 258 6.86 5.19 22.27
N ARG A 259 6.61 4.35 23.27
CA ARG A 259 5.67 4.60 24.39
C ARG A 259 5.78 6.00 24.99
N ASP A 260 7.00 6.47 25.25
CA ASP A 260 7.22 7.80 25.83
C ASP A 260 6.69 8.95 24.95
N LYS A 261 6.72 8.78 23.62
CA LYS A 261 6.24 9.76 22.65
C LYS A 261 4.72 9.70 22.54
N ALA A 262 4.15 8.50 22.45
CA ALA A 262 2.70 8.31 22.44
C ALA A 262 2.04 8.96 23.68
N GLU A 263 2.60 8.73 24.87
CA GLU A 263 2.13 9.36 26.11
C GLU A 263 2.22 10.89 26.08
N ARG A 264 3.29 11.47 25.51
CA ARG A 264 3.38 12.93 25.38
C ARG A 264 2.29 13.49 24.48
N LEU A 265 2.01 12.85 23.35
CA LEU A 265 0.94 13.26 22.43
C LEU A 265 -0.43 13.14 23.08
N LEU A 266 -0.74 12.01 23.74
CA LEU A 266 -1.99 11.81 24.47
C LEU A 266 -2.23 12.84 25.59
N ASN A 267 -1.16 13.31 26.25
CA ASN A 267 -1.27 14.33 27.29
C ASN A 267 -1.50 15.75 26.75
N MET A 268 -1.36 15.96 25.45
CA MET A 268 -1.63 17.25 24.79
C MET A 268 -3.05 17.34 24.22
N MET A 269 -3.75 16.21 24.07
CA MET A 269 -5.11 16.10 23.57
C MET A 269 -6.18 16.48 24.62
N GLY A 270 -7.42 16.66 24.15
CA GLY A 270 -8.59 16.69 25.01
C GLY A 270 -8.73 15.43 25.88
N VAL A 271 -9.26 15.60 27.09
CA VAL A 271 -9.41 14.51 28.09
C VAL A 271 -10.32 13.39 27.58
N ARG A 272 -11.34 13.73 26.77
CA ARG A 272 -12.30 12.77 26.23
C ARG A 272 -11.63 11.90 25.18
N GLU A 273 -11.02 12.53 24.19
CA GLU A 273 -10.35 11.91 23.04
C GLU A 273 -9.19 11.02 23.53
N ALA A 274 -8.34 11.56 24.40
CA ALA A 274 -7.23 10.79 24.99
C ALA A 274 -7.69 9.63 25.89
N LYS A 275 -8.93 9.64 26.39
CA LYS A 275 -9.48 8.50 27.15
C LYS A 275 -9.89 7.38 26.21
N LEU A 276 -10.60 7.70 25.14
CA LEU A 276 -11.05 6.72 24.13
C LEU A 276 -9.84 5.99 23.52
N ILE A 277 -8.83 6.74 23.07
CA ILE A 277 -7.64 6.17 22.45
C ILE A 277 -6.85 5.28 23.44
N ARG A 278 -6.76 5.68 24.72
CA ARG A 278 -6.10 4.84 25.75
C ARG A 278 -6.82 3.54 26.03
N GLU A 279 -8.15 3.53 25.89
CA GLU A 279 -8.95 2.32 26.05
C GLU A 279 -8.65 1.35 24.91
N LEU A 280 -8.61 1.85 23.67
CA LEU A 280 -8.28 1.06 22.48
C LEU A 280 -6.85 0.50 22.51
N LEU A 281 -5.85 1.31 22.90
CA LEU A 281 -4.47 0.86 23.12
C LEU A 281 -4.31 -0.23 24.19
N GLY A 282 -5.36 -0.51 24.97
CA GLY A 282 -5.41 -1.59 25.94
C GLY A 282 -5.70 -2.97 25.33
N TYR A 283 -6.29 -3.02 24.13
CA TYR A 283 -6.60 -4.27 23.42
C TYR A 283 -5.45 -4.68 22.49
N PRO A 284 -5.28 -5.98 22.21
CA PRO A 284 -4.36 -6.44 21.17
C PRO A 284 -4.83 -6.00 19.77
N GLU A 285 -3.89 -5.65 18.90
CA GLU A 285 -4.13 -5.12 17.53
C GLU A 285 -4.99 -6.05 16.67
N ASP A 286 -4.69 -7.35 16.66
CA ASP A 286 -5.36 -8.36 15.81
C ASP A 286 -6.68 -8.90 16.41
N THR A 287 -7.32 -8.13 17.32
CA THR A 287 -8.58 -8.53 17.97
C THR A 287 -9.71 -7.57 17.62
N ALA A 288 -10.96 -8.00 17.87
CA ALA A 288 -12.13 -7.17 17.73
C ALA A 288 -12.02 -5.86 18.55
N GLY A 289 -11.41 -5.91 19.74
CA GLY A 289 -11.16 -4.73 20.56
C GLY A 289 -10.09 -3.79 19.99
N GLY A 290 -9.14 -4.33 19.22
CA GLY A 290 -8.12 -3.55 18.51
C GLY A 290 -8.69 -2.86 17.27
N LYS A 291 -9.58 -3.54 16.53
CA LYS A 291 -10.20 -3.04 15.29
C LYS A 291 -11.52 -2.27 15.48
N MET A 292 -12.00 -2.11 16.71
CA MET A 292 -13.27 -1.41 16.96
C MET A 292 -13.07 0.09 17.18
N THR A 293 -14.11 0.84 16.82
CA THR A 293 -14.26 2.24 17.23
C THR A 293 -15.32 2.39 18.34
N PRO A 294 -15.09 3.23 19.36
CA PRO A 294 -16.06 3.51 20.42
C PRO A 294 -17.13 4.54 19.98
N GLU A 295 -17.08 5.06 18.76
CA GLU A 295 -17.98 6.09 18.24
C GLU A 295 -19.31 5.53 17.69
N PHE A 296 -19.95 4.67 18.49
CA PHE A 296 -21.24 4.05 18.15
C PHE A 296 -22.45 4.79 18.72
N LEU A 297 -23.63 4.49 18.16
CA LEU A 297 -24.90 5.08 18.58
C LEU A 297 -25.69 4.08 19.42
N ALA A 298 -25.90 4.42 20.70
CA ALA A 298 -26.72 3.64 21.62
C ALA A 298 -27.86 4.46 22.24
N VAL A 299 -29.03 3.83 22.41
CA VAL A 299 -30.23 4.42 23.04
C VAL A 299 -30.92 3.43 23.98
N PRO A 300 -31.67 3.88 25.00
CA PRO A 300 -32.49 2.99 25.81
C PRO A 300 -33.71 2.50 25.02
N SER A 301 -34.20 1.29 25.34
CA SER A 301 -35.38 0.69 24.67
C SER A 301 -36.66 1.50 24.83
N SER A 302 -36.68 2.43 25.80
CA SER A 302 -37.84 3.27 26.10
C SER A 302 -38.11 4.37 25.10
N TYR A 303 -37.12 4.74 24.27
CA TYR A 303 -37.24 5.82 23.28
C TYR A 303 -38.26 5.48 22.20
N THR A 304 -38.87 6.51 21.62
CA THR A 304 -39.64 6.37 20.38
C THR A 304 -38.76 6.49 19.13
N ALA A 305 -39.28 6.06 17.98
CA ALA A 305 -38.58 6.25 16.71
C ALA A 305 -38.27 7.74 16.41
N GLY A 306 -39.20 8.65 16.73
CA GLY A 306 -38.98 10.09 16.62
C GLY A 306 -37.87 10.62 17.53
N GLU A 307 -37.84 10.17 18.79
CA GLU A 307 -36.79 10.53 19.74
C GLU A 307 -35.41 10.02 19.30
N CYS A 308 -35.36 8.81 18.72
CA CYS A 308 -34.14 8.24 18.14
C CYS A 308 -33.64 9.06 16.96
N ILE A 309 -34.51 9.45 16.02
CA ILE A 309 -34.11 10.31 14.90
C ILE A 309 -33.56 11.65 15.38
N ASP A 310 -34.17 12.25 16.40
CA ASP A 310 -33.68 13.50 16.97
C ASP A 310 -32.36 13.31 17.74
N TYR A 311 -32.14 12.15 18.36
CA TYR A 311 -30.85 11.77 18.92
C TYR A 311 -29.77 11.65 17.83
N LEU A 312 -30.06 10.92 16.75
CA LEU A 312 -29.17 10.76 15.59
C LEU A 312 -28.75 12.11 15.01
N ARG A 313 -29.71 13.03 14.80
CA ARG A 313 -29.42 14.38 14.29
C ARG A 313 -28.44 15.17 15.16
N ARG A 314 -28.46 14.96 16.48
CA ARG A 314 -27.55 15.64 17.43
C ARG A 314 -26.18 14.99 17.49
N LYS A 315 -26.11 13.67 17.27
CA LYS A 315 -24.89 12.86 17.44
C LYS A 315 -24.16 12.53 16.14
N ALA A 316 -24.76 12.80 14.99
CA ALA A 316 -24.17 12.53 13.68
C ALA A 316 -22.73 13.03 13.44
N PRO A 317 -22.28 14.18 13.99
CA PRO A 317 -20.90 14.62 13.78
C PRO A 317 -19.84 13.80 14.54
N ASP A 318 -20.23 13.07 15.58
CA ASP A 318 -19.33 12.33 16.49
C ASP A 318 -19.54 10.80 16.38
N ALA A 319 -20.16 10.32 15.29
CA ALA A 319 -20.55 8.92 15.15
C ALA A 319 -19.99 8.36 13.86
N GLU A 320 -19.39 7.18 13.94
CA GLU A 320 -18.78 6.50 12.81
C GLU A 320 -19.81 6.19 11.72
N THR A 321 -20.95 5.63 12.13
CA THR A 321 -22.04 5.32 11.22
C THR A 321 -23.41 5.60 11.81
N LEU A 322 -24.31 6.10 10.96
CA LEU A 322 -25.71 6.35 11.30
C LEU A 322 -26.62 5.16 10.96
N TYR A 323 -26.11 4.10 10.33
CA TYR A 323 -26.93 3.04 9.77
C TYR A 323 -27.53 2.10 10.81
N TYR A 324 -26.85 1.94 11.95
CA TYR A 324 -27.31 1.13 13.07
C TYR A 324 -27.38 1.94 14.36
N VAL A 325 -28.43 1.69 15.14
CA VAL A 325 -28.58 2.18 16.49
C VAL A 325 -28.75 0.99 17.41
N TYR A 326 -27.82 0.85 18.35
CA TYR A 326 -27.85 -0.22 19.33
C TYR A 326 -28.74 0.16 20.50
N VAL A 327 -29.42 -0.84 21.05
CA VAL A 327 -30.32 -0.66 22.18
C VAL A 327 -29.66 -1.28 23.39
N VAL A 328 -29.45 -0.48 24.43
CA VAL A 328 -28.79 -0.89 25.68
C VAL A 328 -29.72 -0.76 26.87
N ASP A 329 -29.42 -1.45 27.96
CA ASP A 329 -30.08 -1.23 29.25
C ASP A 329 -29.33 -0.24 30.15
N ASP A 330 -29.81 -0.09 31.39
CA ASP A 330 -29.24 0.84 32.37
C ASP A 330 -27.81 0.46 32.80
N GLU A 331 -27.37 -0.78 32.52
CA GLU A 331 -26.01 -1.28 32.76
C GLU A 331 -25.18 -1.31 31.46
N GLU A 332 -25.63 -0.62 30.41
CA GLU A 332 -24.99 -0.54 29.08
C GLU A 332 -24.90 -1.89 28.34
N ARG A 333 -25.68 -2.89 28.77
CA ARG A 333 -25.69 -4.20 28.10
C ARG A 333 -26.48 -4.19 26.81
N LEU A 334 -25.94 -4.81 25.77
CA LEU A 334 -26.55 -4.91 24.45
C LEU A 334 -27.85 -5.74 24.49
N LYS A 335 -28.98 -5.13 24.10
CA LYS A 335 -30.32 -5.74 24.10
C LYS A 335 -30.97 -5.85 22.74
N GLY A 336 -30.57 -5.01 21.79
CA GLY A 336 -31.20 -4.95 20.49
C GLY A 336 -30.44 -4.07 19.51
N VAL A 337 -30.87 -4.11 18.25
CA VAL A 337 -30.40 -3.21 17.21
C VAL A 337 -31.56 -2.76 16.33
N VAL A 338 -31.48 -1.54 15.85
CA VAL A 338 -32.43 -0.93 14.93
C VAL A 338 -31.66 -0.33 13.76
N SER A 339 -32.13 -0.54 12.53
CA SER A 339 -31.54 0.13 11.37
C SER A 339 -32.14 1.52 11.17
N LEU A 340 -31.38 2.44 10.57
CA LEU A 340 -31.90 3.74 10.15
C LEU A 340 -33.12 3.59 9.22
N ARG A 341 -33.14 2.54 8.40
CA ARG A 341 -34.27 2.22 7.54
C ARG A 341 -35.53 1.95 8.37
N ASP A 342 -35.43 1.16 9.44
CA ASP A 342 -36.58 0.85 10.29
C ASP A 342 -37.10 2.13 10.96
N LEU A 343 -36.20 2.94 11.54
CA LEU A 343 -36.55 4.23 12.16
C LEU A 343 -37.32 5.17 11.21
N LEU A 344 -37.00 5.17 9.92
CA LEU A 344 -37.66 6.00 8.92
C LEU A 344 -39.00 5.44 8.40
N THR A 345 -39.31 4.18 8.70
CA THR A 345 -40.50 3.49 8.16
C THR A 345 -41.60 3.23 9.20
N VAL A 346 -41.25 3.15 10.48
CA VAL A 346 -42.21 2.98 11.59
C VAL A 346 -42.88 4.31 11.97
N ASP A 347 -43.96 4.23 12.77
CA ASP A 347 -44.60 5.45 13.28
C ASP A 347 -43.64 6.18 14.25
N PRO A 348 -43.47 7.52 14.16
CA PRO A 348 -42.58 8.26 15.06
C PRO A 348 -42.89 8.12 16.56
N GLY A 349 -44.12 7.76 16.91
CA GLY A 349 -44.55 7.51 18.29
C GLY A 349 -44.35 6.07 18.76
N GLU A 350 -44.00 5.14 17.88
CA GLU A 350 -43.74 3.73 18.22
C GLU A 350 -42.44 3.60 19.01
N ARG A 351 -42.45 2.76 20.06
CA ARG A 351 -41.29 2.57 20.95
C ARG A 351 -40.29 1.59 20.35
N VAL A 352 -39.00 1.87 20.52
CA VAL A 352 -37.90 1.03 20.03
C VAL A 352 -38.05 -0.43 20.46
N GLU A 353 -38.48 -0.68 21.70
CA GLU A 353 -38.69 -2.03 22.23
C GLU A 353 -39.68 -2.89 21.40
N GLU A 354 -40.60 -2.25 20.66
CA GLU A 354 -41.67 -2.90 19.90
C GLU A 354 -41.19 -3.42 18.54
N PHE A 355 -40.18 -2.77 17.94
CA PHE A 355 -39.70 -3.10 16.58
C PHE A 355 -38.20 -3.40 16.49
N MET A 356 -37.42 -3.29 17.58
CA MET A 356 -36.00 -3.65 17.57
C MET A 356 -35.77 -5.14 17.30
N CYS A 357 -34.67 -5.46 16.60
CA CYS A 357 -34.19 -6.83 16.51
C CYS A 357 -33.49 -7.21 17.81
N ARG A 358 -33.97 -8.27 18.49
CA ARG A 358 -33.41 -8.76 19.77
C ARG A 358 -32.33 -9.81 19.60
N ASP A 359 -32.30 -10.48 18.46
CA ASP A 359 -31.28 -11.48 18.12
C ASP A 359 -30.11 -10.75 17.47
N VAL A 360 -29.35 -10.03 18.29
CA VAL A 360 -28.21 -9.22 17.84
C VAL A 360 -27.00 -10.13 17.68
N ILE A 361 -26.39 -10.08 16.50
CA ILE A 361 -25.10 -10.73 16.25
C ILE A 361 -24.02 -9.78 16.75
N SER A 362 -23.18 -10.25 17.66
CA SER A 362 -22.06 -9.51 18.26
C SER A 362 -20.83 -10.40 18.37
N VAL A 363 -19.68 -9.77 18.54
CA VAL A 363 -18.38 -10.43 18.82
C VAL A 363 -17.84 -9.99 20.17
N HIS A 364 -16.99 -10.81 20.77
CA HIS A 364 -16.28 -10.48 22.01
C HIS A 364 -15.06 -9.60 21.71
N VAL A 365 -14.66 -8.73 22.65
CA VAL A 365 -13.46 -7.87 22.50
C VAL A 365 -12.17 -8.64 22.21
N ASP A 366 -12.06 -9.89 22.68
CA ASP A 366 -10.90 -10.75 22.48
C ASP A 366 -11.02 -11.68 21.25
N ASP A 367 -12.11 -11.60 20.48
CA ASP A 367 -12.25 -12.40 19.27
C ASP A 367 -11.24 -11.96 18.22
N ASP A 368 -10.69 -12.93 17.48
CA ASP A 368 -9.71 -12.72 16.42
C ASP A 368 -10.32 -11.94 15.22
N GLN A 369 -9.54 -11.07 14.60
CA GLN A 369 -10.00 -10.23 13.49
C GLN A 369 -10.50 -11.03 12.27
N GLU A 370 -9.96 -12.22 12.00
CA GLU A 370 -10.43 -13.07 10.90
C GLU A 370 -11.82 -13.64 11.22
N ALA A 371 -12.08 -13.99 12.48
CA ALA A 371 -13.41 -14.44 12.93
C ALA A 371 -14.45 -13.31 12.84
N VAL A 372 -14.05 -12.08 13.19
CA VAL A 372 -14.87 -10.86 12.98
C VAL A 372 -15.24 -10.72 11.50
N ALA A 373 -14.26 -10.82 10.61
CA ALA A 373 -14.45 -10.72 9.16
C ALA A 373 -15.39 -11.81 8.62
N GLU A 374 -15.26 -13.06 9.10
CA GLU A 374 -16.14 -14.16 8.73
C GLU A 374 -17.59 -13.87 9.13
N VAL A 375 -17.82 -13.44 10.38
CA VAL A 375 -19.15 -13.12 10.90
C VAL A 375 -19.76 -11.97 10.09
N MET A 376 -19.03 -10.89 9.90
CA MET A 376 -19.52 -9.71 9.19
C MET A 376 -19.90 -10.03 7.73
N SER A 377 -19.03 -10.77 7.03
CA SER A 377 -19.25 -11.23 5.65
C SER A 377 -20.44 -12.20 5.54
N ARG A 378 -20.52 -13.18 6.44
CA ARG A 378 -21.60 -14.19 6.44
C ARG A 378 -22.99 -13.58 6.57
N TYR A 379 -23.11 -12.55 7.41
CA TYR A 379 -24.38 -11.88 7.69
C TYR A 379 -24.59 -10.59 6.87
N ASN A 380 -23.63 -10.19 6.03
CA ASN A 380 -23.65 -8.96 5.22
C ASN A 380 -23.94 -7.71 6.07
N LEU A 381 -23.26 -7.60 7.21
CA LEU A 381 -23.43 -6.48 8.14
C LEU A 381 -22.57 -5.29 7.69
N LEU A 382 -23.06 -4.07 7.91
CA LEU A 382 -22.30 -2.82 7.67
C LEU A 382 -21.54 -2.35 8.90
N ALA A 383 -21.98 -2.78 10.09
CA ALA A 383 -21.25 -2.61 11.35
C ALA A 383 -21.58 -3.78 12.27
N LEU A 384 -20.61 -4.22 13.07
CA LEU A 384 -20.72 -5.34 13.99
C LEU A 384 -20.43 -4.86 15.43
N PRO A 385 -21.35 -5.02 16.39
CA PRO A 385 -21.12 -4.62 17.78
C PRO A 385 -20.13 -5.55 18.49
N VAL A 386 -19.26 -4.93 19.27
CA VAL A 386 -18.25 -5.60 20.11
C VAL A 386 -18.63 -5.47 21.58
N VAL A 387 -18.65 -6.59 22.30
CA VAL A 387 -19.07 -6.67 23.71
C VAL A 387 -18.00 -7.30 24.59
N ASP A 388 -18.04 -7.01 25.89
CA ASP A 388 -17.22 -7.69 26.91
C ASP A 388 -17.91 -8.93 27.51
N ASP A 389 -17.26 -9.57 28.49
CA ASP A 389 -17.77 -10.71 29.26
C ASP A 389 -19.13 -10.45 29.94
N GLU A 390 -19.45 -9.19 30.25
CA GLU A 390 -20.72 -8.80 30.87
C GLU A 390 -21.78 -8.39 29.84
N ASN A 391 -21.49 -8.58 28.54
CA ASN A 391 -22.32 -8.17 27.41
C ASN A 391 -22.50 -6.64 27.32
N VAL A 392 -21.58 -5.87 27.87
CA VAL A 392 -21.54 -4.40 27.76
C VAL A 392 -20.99 -4.03 26.39
N LEU A 393 -21.69 -3.14 25.69
CA LEU A 393 -21.27 -2.67 24.37
C LEU A 393 -20.04 -1.76 24.49
N LYS A 394 -18.91 -2.17 23.90
CA LYS A 394 -17.63 -1.45 23.95
C LYS A 394 -17.34 -0.64 22.69
N GLY A 395 -17.80 -1.13 21.55
CA GLY A 395 -17.49 -0.53 20.26
C GLY A 395 -18.24 -1.18 19.13
N ILE A 396 -17.93 -0.73 17.92
CA ILE A 396 -18.37 -1.33 16.66
C ILE A 396 -17.19 -1.46 15.71
N ILE A 397 -17.27 -2.42 14.81
CA ILE A 397 -16.32 -2.58 13.70
C ILE A 397 -17.09 -2.33 12.40
N THR A 398 -16.52 -1.54 11.50
CA THR A 398 -17.16 -1.19 10.22
C THR A 398 -16.76 -2.15 9.11
N VAL A 399 -17.50 -2.09 7.98
CA VAL A 399 -17.28 -3.00 6.85
C VAL A 399 -16.01 -2.65 6.08
N ASP A 400 -15.63 -1.38 6.07
CA ASP A 400 -14.41 -0.86 5.46
C ASP A 400 -13.17 -1.37 6.19
N ASP A 401 -13.13 -1.27 7.53
CA ASP A 401 -12.03 -1.85 8.33
C ASP A 401 -11.90 -3.36 8.08
N VAL A 402 -13.03 -4.07 8.01
CA VAL A 402 -13.04 -5.51 7.72
C VAL A 402 -12.55 -5.84 6.31
N ILE A 403 -12.75 -4.96 5.32
CA ILE A 403 -12.21 -5.17 3.97
C ILE A 403 -10.67 -5.13 4.00
N ASP A 404 -10.09 -4.27 4.83
CA ASP A 404 -8.64 -4.18 5.00
C ASP A 404 -8.11 -5.38 5.80
N VAL A 405 -8.78 -5.78 6.89
CA VAL A 405 -8.48 -7.04 7.61
C VAL A 405 -8.51 -8.23 6.66
N MET A 406 -9.54 -8.37 5.81
CA MET A 406 -9.60 -9.46 4.84
C MET A 406 -8.44 -9.45 3.83
N ARG A 407 -7.89 -8.27 3.51
CA ARG A 407 -6.72 -8.14 2.63
C ARG A 407 -5.44 -8.52 3.38
N GLU A 408 -5.28 -8.06 4.60
CA GLU A 408 -4.17 -8.38 5.50
C GLU A 408 -4.08 -9.89 5.72
N GLU A 409 -5.17 -10.53 6.13
CA GLU A 409 -5.26 -11.98 6.33
C GLU A 409 -4.96 -12.75 5.04
N ALA A 410 -5.50 -12.31 3.89
CA ALA A 410 -5.19 -12.94 2.61
C ALA A 410 -3.70 -12.79 2.24
N MET A 411 -3.06 -11.68 2.57
CA MET A 411 -1.63 -11.46 2.36
C MET A 411 -0.77 -12.28 3.32
N GLU A 412 -1.20 -12.43 4.58
CA GLU A 412 -0.59 -13.30 5.58
C GLU A 412 -0.65 -14.77 5.15
N ASP A 413 -1.82 -15.26 4.75
CA ASP A 413 -2.02 -16.61 4.21
C ASP A 413 -1.12 -16.90 3.00
N LEU A 414 -1.02 -15.95 2.07
CA LEU A 414 -0.11 -16.05 0.93
C LEU A 414 1.36 -16.05 1.36
N SER A 415 1.70 -15.28 2.39
CA SER A 415 3.04 -15.24 3.00
C SER A 415 3.39 -16.59 3.65
N HIS A 416 2.42 -17.23 4.33
CA HIS A 416 2.56 -18.58 4.87
C HIS A 416 2.84 -19.61 3.80
N LEU A 417 2.06 -19.62 2.72
CA LEU A 417 2.22 -20.57 1.61
C LEU A 417 3.54 -20.34 0.85
N GLY A 418 3.92 -19.08 0.61
CA GLY A 418 5.18 -18.71 -0.04
C GLY A 418 6.41 -18.96 0.83
N GLY A 419 6.21 -19.01 2.14
CA GLY A 419 7.23 -19.13 3.16
C GLY A 419 8.11 -17.89 3.29
N LEU A 420 7.54 -16.71 3.05
CA LEU A 420 8.18 -15.40 3.07
C LEU A 420 7.15 -14.35 3.41
N GLU A 421 7.56 -13.40 4.25
CA GLU A 421 6.86 -12.16 4.49
C GLU A 421 6.77 -11.33 3.20
N LEU A 422 5.55 -11.05 2.75
CA LEU A 422 5.25 -10.25 1.57
C LEU A 422 5.25 -8.74 1.88
N ALA A 423 6.06 -8.27 2.83
CA ALA A 423 6.21 -6.83 3.06
C ALA A 423 6.92 -6.15 1.87
N GLU A 424 6.37 -5.01 1.41
CA GLU A 424 6.97 -4.15 0.37
C GLU A 424 8.17 -3.36 0.91
N ALA A 425 9.22 -4.07 1.31
CA ALA A 425 10.41 -3.45 1.87
C ALA A 425 11.56 -3.41 0.85
N GLY A 426 12.38 -2.36 0.95
CA GLY A 426 13.56 -2.15 0.11
C GLY A 426 14.52 -3.36 0.06
N LEU A 427 15.40 -3.38 -0.95
CA LEU A 427 16.27 -4.52 -1.29
C LEU A 427 16.96 -5.21 -0.09
N ALA A 428 17.43 -4.43 0.89
CA ALA A 428 18.13 -4.96 2.06
C ALA A 428 17.21 -5.75 3.01
N THR A 429 16.02 -5.20 3.28
CA THR A 429 15.02 -5.82 4.16
C THR A 429 14.46 -7.09 3.51
N SER A 430 14.15 -7.03 2.22
CA SER A 430 13.68 -8.18 1.44
C SER A 430 14.71 -9.32 1.39
N LEU A 431 16.01 -9.00 1.30
CA LEU A 431 17.06 -10.01 1.38
C LEU A 431 17.10 -10.68 2.76
N ARG A 432 16.95 -9.90 3.83
CA ARG A 432 16.98 -10.38 5.21
C ARG A 432 15.80 -11.29 5.55
N SER A 433 14.59 -10.97 5.07
CA SER A 433 13.40 -11.80 5.30
C SER A 433 13.42 -13.10 4.49
N ARG A 434 13.99 -13.10 3.28
CA ARG A 434 13.95 -14.27 2.37
C ARG A 434 15.13 -15.24 2.53
N LEU A 435 16.30 -14.78 2.95
CA LEU A 435 17.49 -15.64 3.09
C LEU A 435 17.32 -16.81 4.06
N PRO A 436 16.74 -16.64 5.28
CA PRO A 436 16.55 -17.73 6.22
C PRO A 436 15.70 -18.85 5.63
N SER A 437 14.58 -18.48 5.00
CA SER A 437 13.66 -19.44 4.40
C SER A 437 14.28 -20.15 3.20
N LEU A 438 15.15 -19.49 2.42
CA LEU A 438 15.93 -20.13 1.34
C LEU A 438 17.03 -21.06 1.88
N ALA A 439 17.64 -20.71 3.01
CA ALA A 439 18.64 -21.55 3.66
C ALA A 439 18.02 -22.89 4.11
N VAL A 440 16.79 -22.90 4.60
CA VAL A 440 16.05 -24.15 4.91
C VAL A 440 15.94 -25.04 3.68
N THR A 441 15.53 -24.50 2.53
CA THR A 441 15.45 -25.28 1.28
C THR A 441 16.81 -25.85 0.86
N LEU A 442 17.87 -25.04 0.95
CA LEU A 442 19.23 -25.48 0.64
C LEU A 442 19.67 -26.63 1.56
N LEU A 443 19.44 -26.50 2.87
CA LEU A 443 19.75 -27.54 3.85
C LEU A 443 19.02 -28.85 3.54
N GLY A 444 17.74 -28.78 3.15
CA GLY A 444 16.96 -29.94 2.73
C GLY A 444 17.54 -30.63 1.49
N GLY A 445 18.00 -29.84 0.50
CA GLY A 445 18.70 -30.35 -0.67
C GLY A 445 20.03 -31.03 -0.31
N CYS A 446 20.84 -30.42 0.55
CA CYS A 446 22.09 -31.00 1.05
C CYS A 446 21.86 -32.31 1.82
N LEU A 447 20.83 -32.36 2.67
CA LEU A 447 20.49 -33.57 3.43
C LEU A 447 20.03 -34.71 2.50
N SER A 448 19.26 -34.37 1.46
CA SER A 448 18.84 -35.32 0.42
C SER A 448 20.04 -35.86 -0.37
N ALA A 449 21.01 -35.01 -0.72
CA ALA A 449 22.24 -35.43 -1.39
C ALA A 449 23.08 -36.36 -0.52
N LEU A 450 23.20 -36.06 0.77
CA LEU A 450 23.90 -36.93 1.73
C LEU A 450 23.22 -38.30 1.85
N LEU A 451 21.88 -38.34 1.84
CA LEU A 451 21.12 -39.59 1.84
C LEU A 451 21.38 -40.43 0.58
N LEU A 452 21.45 -39.81 -0.60
CA LEU A 452 21.81 -40.50 -1.84
C LEU A 452 23.22 -41.10 -1.78
N MET A 453 24.19 -40.35 -1.23
CA MET A 453 25.56 -40.82 -1.05
C MET A 453 25.63 -42.06 -0.14
N LEU A 454 24.78 -42.16 0.90
CA LEU A 454 24.70 -43.35 1.76
C LEU A 454 24.16 -44.59 1.02
N PHE A 455 23.38 -44.40 -0.05
CA PHE A 455 22.83 -45.49 -0.86
C PHE A 455 23.69 -45.86 -2.08
N GLU A 456 24.72 -45.06 -2.41
CA GLU A 456 25.63 -45.30 -3.54
C GLU A 456 26.34 -46.65 -3.47
N ALA A 457 26.70 -47.10 -2.27
CA ALA A 457 27.38 -48.37 -2.06
C ALA A 457 26.45 -49.61 -2.22
N ARG A 458 25.13 -49.42 -2.46
CA ARG A 458 24.19 -50.53 -2.63
C ARG A 458 24.06 -50.94 -4.11
N PRO A 459 23.78 -52.21 -4.41
CA PRO A 459 23.63 -52.70 -5.79
C PRO A 459 22.26 -52.31 -6.38
N ILE A 460 22.00 -51.01 -6.52
CA ILE A 460 20.73 -50.44 -7.00
C ILE A 460 21.05 -49.54 -8.21
N PRO A 461 20.23 -49.52 -9.28
CA PRO A 461 20.47 -48.69 -10.46
C PRO A 461 20.16 -47.20 -10.20
N LEU A 462 21.01 -46.53 -9.41
CA LEU A 462 20.85 -45.13 -9.00
C LEU A 462 20.71 -44.16 -10.17
N VAL A 463 21.44 -44.38 -11.27
CA VAL A 463 21.33 -43.54 -12.48
C VAL A 463 19.91 -43.57 -13.06
N THR A 464 19.30 -44.75 -13.15
CA THR A 464 17.94 -44.91 -13.66
C THR A 464 16.90 -44.29 -12.71
N LEU A 465 17.10 -44.47 -11.40
CA LEU A 465 16.23 -43.88 -10.38
C LEU A 465 16.31 -42.35 -10.35
N ALA A 466 17.50 -41.78 -10.59
CA ALA A 466 17.73 -40.34 -10.62
C ALA A 466 16.86 -39.62 -11.67
N PHE A 467 16.53 -40.27 -12.79
CA PHE A 467 15.63 -39.68 -13.80
C PHE A 467 14.20 -39.49 -13.31
N PHE A 468 13.74 -40.30 -12.35
CA PHE A 468 12.40 -40.21 -11.78
C PHE A 468 12.37 -39.45 -10.43
N LEU A 469 13.54 -39.13 -9.87
CA LEU A 469 13.65 -38.37 -8.63
C LEU A 469 12.88 -37.04 -8.66
N PRO A 470 12.96 -36.21 -9.73
CA PRO A 470 12.22 -34.95 -9.78
C PRO A 470 10.70 -35.17 -9.74
N LEU A 471 10.20 -36.24 -10.39
CA LEU A 471 8.78 -36.55 -10.42
C LEU A 471 8.27 -36.91 -9.01
N VAL A 472 8.95 -37.83 -8.32
CA VAL A 472 8.50 -38.32 -7.02
C VAL A 472 8.58 -37.24 -5.95
N LEU A 473 9.69 -36.51 -5.89
CA LEU A 473 9.88 -35.44 -4.92
C LEU A 473 8.87 -34.32 -5.12
N ARG A 474 8.69 -33.86 -6.37
CA ARG A 474 7.77 -32.78 -6.69
C ARG A 474 6.32 -33.16 -6.46
N ALA A 475 5.91 -34.36 -6.84
CA ALA A 475 4.53 -34.81 -6.62
C ALA A 475 4.15 -34.84 -5.13
N ALA A 476 5.06 -35.30 -4.27
CA ALA A 476 4.80 -35.33 -2.83
C ALA A 476 4.79 -33.93 -2.20
N GLN A 477 5.71 -33.05 -2.62
CA GLN A 477 5.80 -31.67 -2.12
C GLN A 477 4.62 -30.80 -2.57
N ASP A 478 4.22 -30.88 -3.85
CA ASP A 478 3.12 -30.10 -4.41
C ASP A 478 1.79 -30.47 -3.72
N VAL A 479 1.55 -31.76 -3.47
CA VAL A 479 0.35 -32.19 -2.72
C VAL A 479 0.41 -31.75 -1.26
N GLY A 480 1.59 -31.75 -0.65
CA GLY A 480 1.79 -31.17 0.69
C GLY A 480 1.34 -29.71 0.75
N LEU A 481 1.79 -28.88 -0.21
CA LEU A 481 1.40 -27.46 -0.32
C LEU A 481 -0.10 -27.29 -0.56
N VAL A 482 -0.71 -28.10 -1.43
CA VAL A 482 -2.16 -28.05 -1.68
C VAL A 482 -2.96 -28.40 -0.43
N SER A 483 -2.57 -29.47 0.28
CA SER A 483 -3.25 -29.84 1.53
C SER A 483 -3.06 -28.81 2.64
N GLN A 484 -1.97 -28.05 2.64
CA GLN A 484 -1.79 -26.89 3.53
C GLN A 484 -2.81 -25.80 3.20
N ALA A 485 -2.92 -25.40 1.94
CA ALA A 485 -3.88 -24.39 1.50
C ALA A 485 -5.34 -24.78 1.81
N VAL A 486 -5.71 -26.05 1.60
CA VAL A 486 -7.07 -26.54 1.93
C VAL A 486 -7.38 -26.49 3.42
N ILE A 487 -6.39 -26.68 4.28
CA ILE A 487 -6.57 -26.55 5.73
C ILE A 487 -6.67 -25.09 6.12
N LEU A 488 -5.79 -24.24 5.60
CA LEU A 488 -5.78 -22.79 5.85
C LEU A 488 -7.15 -22.17 5.53
N GLU A 489 -7.63 -22.40 4.29
CA GLU A 489 -8.96 -21.95 3.80
C GLU A 489 -10.12 -22.42 4.68
N ARG A 490 -10.02 -23.61 5.26
CA ARG A 490 -11.11 -24.20 6.04
C ARG A 490 -11.06 -23.87 7.51
N LEU A 491 -9.88 -23.53 8.03
CA LEU A 491 -9.73 -23.08 9.42
C LEU A 491 -10.27 -21.66 9.57
N GLY A 492 -10.09 -20.80 8.56
CA GLY A 492 -10.73 -19.47 8.50
C GLY A 492 -10.54 -18.67 9.79
N GLY A 493 -9.32 -18.70 10.34
CA GLY A 493 -8.92 -18.00 11.58
C GLY A 493 -9.50 -18.51 12.89
N GLY A 494 -10.62 -19.21 12.82
CA GLY A 494 -11.34 -19.67 14.00
C GLY A 494 -10.70 -20.88 14.69
N ASP A 495 -10.91 -20.94 16.01
CA ASP A 495 -10.59 -22.10 16.83
C ASP A 495 -11.50 -23.29 16.48
N MET A 496 -11.08 -24.11 15.52
CA MET A 496 -11.86 -25.26 15.10
C MET A 496 -11.74 -26.41 16.12
N PRO A 497 -12.85 -27.02 16.59
CA PRO A 497 -12.78 -28.11 17.54
C PRO A 497 -11.99 -29.29 16.97
N ALA A 498 -11.13 -29.91 17.79
CA ALA A 498 -10.22 -30.98 17.36
C ALA A 498 -10.91 -32.13 16.61
N ARG A 499 -12.18 -32.41 16.90
CA ARG A 499 -12.98 -33.43 16.21
C ARG A 499 -13.22 -33.10 14.74
N GLU A 500 -13.45 -31.82 14.42
CA GLU A 500 -13.68 -31.36 13.05
C GLU A 500 -12.38 -31.34 12.25
N VAL A 501 -11.28 -30.92 12.88
CA VAL A 501 -9.93 -31.02 12.31
C VAL A 501 -9.60 -32.46 11.90
N VAL A 502 -9.86 -33.44 12.76
CA VAL A 502 -9.66 -34.87 12.45
C VAL A 502 -10.57 -35.33 11.30
N LYS A 503 -11.83 -34.90 11.28
CA LYS A 503 -12.78 -35.25 10.22
C LYS A 503 -12.35 -34.67 8.87
N LEU A 504 -11.82 -33.45 8.87
CA LEU A 504 -11.27 -32.78 7.70
C LEU A 504 -10.02 -33.51 7.21
N ALA A 505 -9.05 -33.77 8.09
CA ALA A 505 -7.82 -34.49 7.76
C ALA A 505 -8.10 -35.88 7.18
N TRP A 506 -9.10 -36.60 7.71
CA TRP A 506 -9.51 -37.90 7.17
C TRP A 506 -10.18 -37.81 5.80
N ARG A 507 -10.95 -36.75 5.55
CA ARG A 507 -11.53 -36.49 4.23
C ARG A 507 -10.43 -36.22 3.22
N GLU A 508 -9.48 -35.36 3.58
CA GLU A 508 -8.35 -34.98 2.73
C GLU A 508 -7.44 -36.16 2.43
N PHE A 509 -7.07 -36.94 3.45
CA PHE A 509 -6.27 -38.15 3.29
C PHE A 509 -6.88 -39.12 2.26
N ARG A 510 -8.20 -39.36 2.31
CA ARG A 510 -8.88 -40.27 1.37
C ARG A 510 -8.85 -39.73 -0.07
N LEU A 511 -9.04 -38.43 -0.24
CA LEU A 511 -8.99 -37.78 -1.55
C LEU A 511 -7.57 -37.88 -2.12
N VAL A 512 -6.57 -37.50 -1.33
CA VAL A 512 -5.15 -37.56 -1.71
C VAL A 512 -4.71 -38.99 -2.00
N PHE A 513 -5.17 -39.96 -1.22
CA PHE A 513 -4.89 -41.38 -1.46
C PHE A 513 -5.43 -41.84 -2.82
N LEU A 514 -6.68 -41.48 -3.17
CA LEU A 514 -7.25 -41.82 -4.48
C LEU A 514 -6.47 -41.18 -5.64
N ILE A 515 -6.07 -39.90 -5.50
CA ILE A 515 -5.22 -39.22 -6.47
C ILE A 515 -3.88 -39.94 -6.61
N SER A 516 -3.27 -40.34 -5.49
CA SER A 516 -1.98 -41.04 -5.47
C SER A 516 -2.04 -42.39 -6.21
N CYS A 517 -3.15 -43.12 -6.12
CA CYS A 517 -3.33 -44.36 -6.89
C CYS A 517 -3.37 -44.11 -8.41
N GLY A 518 -4.04 -43.04 -8.84
CA GLY A 518 -4.07 -42.62 -10.24
C GLY A 518 -2.69 -42.23 -10.76
N LEU A 519 -1.97 -41.39 -10.00
CA LEU A 519 -0.60 -40.98 -10.32
C LEU A 519 0.38 -42.17 -10.29
N ALA A 520 0.19 -43.11 -9.38
CA ALA A 520 1.00 -44.32 -9.32
C ALA A 520 0.81 -45.23 -10.53
N LEU A 521 -0.43 -45.36 -11.02
CA LEU A 521 -0.71 -46.11 -12.25
C LEU A 521 -0.05 -45.43 -13.45
N LEU A 522 -0.22 -44.11 -13.60
CA LEU A 522 0.36 -43.35 -14.71
C LEU A 522 1.90 -43.31 -14.66
N GLY A 523 2.46 -42.96 -13.50
CA GLY A 523 3.90 -42.89 -13.29
C GLY A 523 4.56 -44.26 -13.42
N GLY A 524 4.00 -45.28 -12.75
CA GLY A 524 4.51 -46.65 -12.80
C GLY A 524 4.46 -47.25 -14.21
N THR A 525 3.38 -47.02 -14.96
CA THR A 525 3.28 -47.47 -16.37
C THR A 525 4.27 -46.73 -17.27
N ALA A 526 4.43 -45.41 -17.11
CA ALA A 526 5.41 -44.63 -17.86
C ALA A 526 6.85 -45.12 -17.59
N ALA A 527 7.21 -45.37 -16.33
CA ALA A 527 8.52 -45.91 -15.96
C ALA A 527 8.75 -47.32 -16.51
N PHE A 528 7.71 -48.16 -16.52
CA PHE A 528 7.75 -49.48 -17.15
C PHE A 528 8.00 -49.38 -18.67
N LEU A 529 7.26 -48.51 -19.37
CA LEU A 529 7.41 -48.34 -20.82
C LEU A 529 8.79 -47.76 -21.20
N TRP A 530 9.36 -46.90 -20.35
CA TRP A 530 10.65 -46.25 -20.62
C TRP A 530 11.85 -47.20 -20.51
N ASN A 531 11.91 -47.99 -19.43
CA ASN A 531 13.07 -48.84 -19.14
C ASN A 531 12.82 -50.34 -19.40
N GLY A 532 11.58 -50.75 -19.68
CA GLY A 532 11.21 -52.14 -19.90
C GLY A 532 11.11 -53.01 -18.62
N TYR A 533 11.49 -52.48 -17.45
CA TYR A 533 11.50 -53.23 -16.19
C TYR A 533 10.24 -52.99 -15.36
N LEU A 534 9.40 -54.03 -15.21
CA LEU A 534 8.18 -53.96 -14.38
C LEU A 534 8.50 -53.61 -12.92
N ARG A 535 9.63 -54.10 -12.39
CA ARG A 535 10.08 -53.81 -11.03
C ARG A 535 10.30 -52.31 -10.80
N LEU A 536 10.82 -51.58 -11.81
CA LEU A 536 11.00 -50.13 -11.72
C LEU A 536 9.67 -49.39 -11.67
N GLY A 537 8.71 -49.81 -12.51
CA GLY A 537 7.35 -49.28 -12.50
C GLY A 537 6.65 -49.49 -11.15
N LEU A 538 6.83 -50.66 -10.53
CA LEU A 538 6.32 -50.97 -9.20
C LEU A 538 6.98 -50.12 -8.11
N VAL A 539 8.31 -49.94 -8.14
CA VAL A 539 9.01 -49.05 -7.19
C VAL A 539 8.43 -47.65 -7.27
N LEU A 540 8.29 -47.09 -8.48
CA LEU A 540 7.77 -45.74 -8.66
C LEU A 540 6.31 -45.64 -8.20
N GLY A 541 5.45 -46.56 -8.63
CA GLY A 541 4.04 -46.56 -8.27
C GLY A 541 3.82 -46.69 -6.76
N LEU A 542 4.47 -47.65 -6.10
CA LEU A 542 4.36 -47.84 -4.65
C LEU A 542 4.92 -46.64 -3.88
N THR A 543 5.98 -46.02 -4.38
CA THR A 543 6.52 -44.80 -3.77
C THR A 543 5.49 -43.68 -3.82
N LEU A 544 4.87 -43.42 -4.97
CA LEU A 544 3.86 -42.36 -5.11
C LEU A 544 2.63 -42.61 -4.20
N VAL A 545 2.14 -43.86 -4.11
CA VAL A 545 1.02 -44.21 -3.19
C VAL A 545 1.39 -43.99 -1.73
N ALA A 546 2.64 -44.21 -1.34
CA ALA A 546 3.09 -44.05 0.04
C ALA A 546 3.45 -42.59 0.38
N SER A 547 4.17 -41.89 -0.50
CA SER A 547 4.75 -40.58 -0.22
C SER A 547 3.75 -39.45 -0.36
N ILE A 548 2.83 -39.50 -1.34
CA ILE A 548 1.88 -38.42 -1.59
C ILE A 548 0.90 -38.23 -0.42
N PRO A 549 0.22 -39.27 0.10
CA PRO A 549 -0.68 -39.12 1.26
C PRO A 549 0.07 -38.73 2.52
N LEU A 550 1.30 -39.23 2.71
CA LEU A 550 2.16 -38.82 3.81
C LEU A 550 2.52 -37.34 3.71
N GLY A 551 2.81 -36.86 2.50
CA GLY A 551 3.08 -35.45 2.20
C GLY A 551 1.90 -34.55 2.58
N GLY A 552 0.68 -34.94 2.17
CA GLY A 552 -0.55 -34.25 2.57
C GLY A 552 -0.74 -34.21 4.09
N VAL A 553 -0.59 -35.34 4.78
CA VAL A 553 -0.72 -35.41 6.25
C VAL A 553 0.32 -34.57 6.97
N LEU A 554 1.58 -34.61 6.54
CA LEU A 554 2.64 -33.78 7.11
C LEU A 554 2.36 -32.29 6.88
N GLY A 555 1.93 -31.92 5.67
CA GLY A 555 1.51 -30.56 5.36
C GLY A 555 0.46 -30.04 6.33
N MET A 556 -0.61 -30.83 6.52
CA MET A 556 -1.70 -30.53 7.45
C MET A 556 -1.22 -30.38 8.90
N ILE A 557 -0.38 -31.30 9.39
CA ILE A 557 0.15 -31.24 10.76
C ILE A 557 0.97 -29.97 10.98
N PHE A 558 1.79 -29.59 9.99
CA PHE A 558 2.60 -28.38 10.08
C PHE A 558 1.73 -27.11 10.14
N THR A 559 0.65 -27.02 9.35
CA THR A 559 -0.30 -25.89 9.41
C THR A 559 -1.06 -25.81 10.73
N ILE A 560 -1.37 -26.93 11.38
CA ILE A 560 -2.07 -26.90 12.68
C ILE A 560 -1.11 -26.56 13.83
N LEU A 561 0.13 -27.07 13.78
CA LEU A 561 1.15 -26.73 14.78
C LEU A 561 1.56 -25.27 14.69
N SER A 562 1.50 -24.74 13.47
CA SER A 562 1.86 -23.39 13.07
C SER A 562 1.10 -22.31 13.83
N GLN A 563 -0.22 -22.45 13.93
CA GLN A 563 -1.10 -21.54 14.67
C GLN A 563 -0.77 -21.43 16.18
N ARG A 564 0.08 -22.32 16.72
CA ARG A 564 0.49 -22.30 18.14
C ARG A 564 1.91 -21.78 18.37
N VAL A 565 2.63 -21.41 17.32
CA VAL A 565 4.03 -20.95 17.41
C VAL A 565 4.11 -19.46 17.06
N PRO A 566 4.32 -18.57 18.06
CA PRO A 566 4.54 -17.16 17.79
C PRO A 566 5.95 -16.87 17.24
N GLY A 567 6.06 -15.85 16.38
CA GLY A 567 7.33 -15.23 15.94
C GLY A 567 7.84 -15.63 14.54
N GLU A 568 9.05 -15.20 14.16
CA GLU A 568 9.61 -15.32 12.79
C GLU A 568 9.67 -16.76 12.20
N LEU A 569 9.57 -17.79 13.03
CA LEU A 569 9.49 -19.19 12.57
C LEU A 569 8.13 -19.52 11.93
N HIS A 570 7.14 -18.65 12.10
CA HIS A 570 5.77 -18.75 11.60
C HIS A 570 5.76 -18.78 10.05
N PHE A 571 6.57 -17.96 9.38
CA PHE A 571 6.64 -17.94 7.91
C PHE A 571 7.57 -19.02 7.30
N ALA A 572 8.42 -19.72 8.05
CA ALA A 572 9.32 -20.72 7.47
C ALA A 572 8.66 -22.10 7.23
N GLN A 573 7.40 -22.28 7.63
CA GLN A 573 6.77 -23.57 7.84
C GLN A 573 6.45 -24.33 6.56
N ALA A 574 5.96 -23.67 5.51
CA ALA A 574 5.71 -24.31 4.22
C ALA A 574 7.00 -24.95 3.67
N ARG A 575 8.15 -24.28 3.88
CA ARG A 575 9.47 -24.77 3.44
C ARG A 575 10.04 -25.86 4.34
N LEU A 576 9.83 -25.75 5.66
CA LEU A 576 10.18 -26.81 6.61
C LEU A 576 9.37 -28.09 6.34
N SER A 577 8.08 -27.96 6.09
CA SER A 577 7.20 -29.03 5.64
C SER A 577 7.73 -29.65 4.34
N GLY A 578 8.01 -28.82 3.32
CA GLY A 578 8.59 -29.27 2.06
C GLY A 578 9.93 -30.02 2.19
N LEU A 579 10.79 -29.61 3.13
CA LEU A 579 12.04 -30.31 3.47
C LEU A 579 11.75 -31.72 4.00
N ILE A 580 10.86 -31.82 4.99
CA ILE A 580 10.55 -33.10 5.65
C ILE A 580 9.83 -34.05 4.69
N VAL A 581 8.89 -33.53 3.90
CA VAL A 581 8.21 -34.29 2.85
C VAL A 581 9.20 -34.76 1.79
N GLY A 582 10.13 -33.90 1.35
CA GLY A 582 11.17 -34.27 0.40
C GLY A 582 12.09 -35.38 0.94
N PHE A 583 12.57 -35.22 2.17
CA PHE A 583 13.45 -36.20 2.81
C PHE A 583 12.75 -37.55 3.03
N THR A 584 11.55 -37.55 3.60
CA THR A 584 10.78 -38.79 3.83
C THR A 584 10.42 -39.50 2.53
N THR A 585 10.04 -38.75 1.50
CA THR A 585 9.79 -39.27 0.16
C THR A 585 11.02 -39.94 -0.43
N LEU A 586 12.20 -39.33 -0.30
CA LEU A 586 13.45 -39.89 -0.79
C LEU A 586 13.83 -41.19 -0.05
N VAL A 587 13.63 -41.24 1.28
CA VAL A 587 13.84 -42.46 2.06
C VAL A 587 12.92 -43.58 1.58
N ILE A 588 11.62 -43.31 1.40
CA ILE A 588 10.65 -44.30 0.92
C ILE A 588 11.07 -44.82 -0.47
N TYR A 589 11.44 -43.91 -1.38
CA TYR A 589 11.87 -44.26 -2.73
C TYR A 589 13.09 -45.18 -2.74
N LEU A 590 14.13 -44.82 -1.98
CA LEU A 590 15.38 -45.58 -1.91
C LEU A 590 15.21 -46.93 -1.19
N VAL A 591 14.38 -47.00 -0.16
CA VAL A 591 14.08 -48.25 0.57
C VAL A 591 13.28 -49.21 -0.33
N LEU A 592 12.26 -48.73 -1.03
CA LEU A 592 11.49 -49.56 -1.97
C LEU A 592 12.34 -50.00 -3.15
N ALA A 593 13.20 -49.12 -3.68
CA ALA A 593 14.18 -49.48 -4.70
C ALA A 593 15.14 -50.56 -4.20
N ALA A 594 15.68 -50.42 -2.98
CA ALA A 594 16.54 -51.42 -2.36
C ALA A 594 15.83 -52.75 -2.16
N ALA A 595 14.54 -52.75 -1.80
CA ALA A 595 13.80 -53.98 -1.57
C ALA A 595 13.43 -54.72 -2.88
N LEU A 596 13.06 -53.99 -3.93
CA LEU A 596 12.52 -54.57 -5.16
C LEU A 596 13.57 -54.75 -6.27
N LEU A 597 14.69 -54.03 -6.23
CA LEU A 597 15.71 -54.06 -7.28
C LEU A 597 17.01 -54.78 -6.86
N SER A 598 17.15 -55.24 -5.61
CA SER A 598 18.36 -55.92 -5.10
C SER A 598 18.50 -57.40 -5.49
N GLY A 599 17.65 -57.91 -6.39
CA GLY A 599 17.77 -59.25 -6.97
C GLY A 599 18.59 -59.28 -8.27
N PRO A 600 19.00 -60.47 -8.77
CA PRO A 600 19.67 -60.58 -10.06
C PRO A 600 18.82 -59.94 -11.16
N GLN A 601 19.46 -59.07 -11.95
CA GLN A 601 18.88 -58.51 -13.17
C GLN A 601 18.62 -59.67 -14.15
N PRO A 602 17.42 -59.78 -14.74
CA PRO A 602 17.17 -60.76 -15.79
C PRO A 602 17.99 -60.49 -17.06
#